data_AF-A0AA42ULV2-F1
#
_entry.id   AF-A0AA42ULV2-F1
#
_cell.length_a   1.000
_cell.length_b   1.000
_cell.length_c   1.000
_cell.angle_alpha   90.00
_cell.angle_beta   90.00
_cell.angle_gamma   90.00
#
_symmetry.space_group_name_H-M   'P 1'
#
loop_
_entity.id
_entity.type
_entity.pdbx_description
1 polymer ?
#
loop_
_entity_poly.entity_id
_entity_poly.type
_entity_poly.pdbx_seq_one_letter_code
_entity_poly.pdbx_strand_id
1 'polypeptide(L)'
;MIKLNKTIVTCALLCGASAFAQTKQENKLLDKVQKQTIQYFWDYAEPHSKLARERFHPDGFYPENDSNIITTGGTGFGLMSLIVGIDREFIPRKEATERILTGLKFLQNADRFHGAWPHWLNGETGKVKAFSTYDNGGDLVETAFLAQGLICLKEYFKDSKNEKEIEISQLADQLWKEIDFNFYTRGENVLYWHWSPNYEWKINFPLKGFDETMITYVIAAASPKHSINSEVYYSGWTRNGDIKSNDSAYGVPLIVKHNGANKNVGPLFWAQYSFIGLNPNNLIDGIGIDYGKVVKNQAKIHYIYNQQKKESFKKYKKNMWGLTASYTFNPDGTEGYTAHSPLNDNNVITPTAALSSFPYTPKESMDFLKFIYEKQNKSLIGVAGPYDAVDVKNDRVITKYLAIDQGTITPMIENYRSGLLWKLFMQNEDVQRGLDKLKFKTTASN
;
A
#
# COMPACT_ATOMS: atom_id res chain seq x y z
N MET A 1 -15.99 -28.47 65.81
CA MET A 1 -14.81 -27.74 65.30
C MET A 1 -15.09 -27.25 63.89
N ILE A 2 -15.22 -25.93 63.77
CA ILE A 2 -14.88 -25.05 62.63
C ILE A 2 -15.53 -25.34 61.25
N LYS A 3 -16.49 -24.47 60.91
CA LYS A 3 -16.95 -24.14 59.55
C LYS A 3 -15.79 -23.62 58.71
N LEU A 4 -15.67 -24.02 57.44
CA LEU A 4 -15.00 -23.18 56.43
C LEU A 4 -15.80 -23.14 55.11
N ASN A 5 -15.97 -21.90 54.66
CA ASN A 5 -16.78 -21.44 53.53
C ASN A 5 -16.32 -21.99 52.17
N LYS A 6 -17.30 -22.34 51.31
CA LYS A 6 -17.11 -22.32 49.86
C LYS A 6 -17.13 -20.87 49.38
N THR A 7 -15.95 -20.29 49.17
CA THR A 7 -15.81 -19.03 48.45
C THR A 7 -15.41 -19.32 47.01
N ILE A 8 -16.26 -18.86 46.09
CA ILE A 8 -16.02 -18.74 44.65
C ILE A 8 -14.79 -17.87 44.42
N VAL A 9 -13.81 -18.37 43.67
CA VAL A 9 -12.81 -17.52 43.00
C VAL A 9 -12.70 -17.96 41.55
N THR A 10 -13.46 -17.30 40.70
CA THR A 10 -13.26 -17.25 39.25
C THR A 10 -11.93 -16.54 39.01
N CYS A 11 -10.88 -17.27 38.63
CA CYS A 11 -9.60 -16.66 38.29
C CYS A 11 -9.62 -16.25 36.82
N ALA A 12 -9.99 -14.99 36.58
CA ALA A 12 -9.75 -14.31 35.31
C ALA A 12 -8.23 -14.10 35.16
N LEU A 13 -7.60 -14.88 34.29
CA LEU A 13 -6.25 -14.59 33.79
C LEU A 13 -6.37 -13.61 32.63
N LEU A 14 -6.42 -12.33 32.99
CA LEU A 14 -6.14 -11.19 32.13
C LEU A 14 -4.65 -10.87 32.25
N CYS A 15 -3.85 -11.16 31.22
CA CYS A 15 -2.69 -10.34 30.91
C CYS A 15 -2.20 -10.63 29.48
N GLY A 16 -2.10 -9.58 28.66
CA GLY A 16 -1.37 -9.68 27.40
C GLY A 16 -1.82 -8.84 26.20
N ALA A 17 -2.72 -7.86 26.33
CA ALA A 17 -2.89 -6.83 25.28
C ALA A 17 -3.66 -5.62 25.84
N SER A 18 -2.95 -4.56 26.26
CA SER A 18 -3.58 -3.24 26.32
C SER A 18 -3.64 -2.66 24.91
N ALA A 19 -4.43 -3.29 24.04
CA ALA A 19 -4.97 -2.58 22.90
C ALA A 19 -5.91 -1.53 23.51
N PHE A 20 -5.73 -0.25 23.18
CA PHE A 20 -6.78 0.74 23.43
C PHE A 20 -8.06 0.17 22.84
N ALA A 21 -9.02 -0.22 23.69
CA ALA A 21 -10.29 -0.74 23.20
C ALA A 21 -10.95 0.38 22.38
N GLN A 22 -11.00 0.19 21.06
CA GLN A 22 -11.56 1.18 20.14
C GLN A 22 -13.00 1.47 20.57
N THR A 23 -13.30 2.75 20.79
CA THR A 23 -14.64 3.15 21.19
C THR A 23 -15.63 2.87 20.06
N LYS A 24 -16.92 2.74 20.40
CA LYS A 24 -18.00 2.59 19.41
C LYS A 24 -18.00 3.74 18.38
N GLN A 25 -17.64 4.95 18.82
CA GLN A 25 -17.59 6.13 17.94
C GLN A 25 -16.39 6.09 16.99
N GLU A 26 -15.23 5.63 17.45
CA GLU A 26 -14.05 5.42 16.60
C GLU A 26 -14.33 4.34 15.56
N ASN A 27 -14.96 3.22 15.95
CA ASN A 27 -15.35 2.18 15.00
C ASN A 27 -16.28 2.70 13.90
N LYS A 28 -17.30 3.49 14.24
CA LYS A 28 -18.17 4.13 13.25
C LYS A 28 -17.39 5.06 12.31
N LEU A 29 -16.37 5.75 12.81
CA LEU A 29 -15.55 6.64 12.00
C LEU A 29 -14.63 5.87 11.07
N LEU A 30 -14.05 4.76 11.53
CA LEU A 30 -13.28 3.82 10.71
C LEU A 30 -14.14 3.21 9.60
N ASP A 31 -15.35 2.72 9.94
CA ASP A 31 -16.31 2.22 8.94
C ASP A 31 -16.64 3.30 7.90
N LYS A 32 -16.86 4.55 8.36
CA LYS A 32 -17.19 5.66 7.47
C LYS A 32 -16.07 5.96 6.48
N VAL A 33 -14.83 6.12 6.94
CA VAL A 33 -13.70 6.41 6.03
C VAL A 33 -13.42 5.23 5.10
N GLN A 34 -13.47 3.98 5.59
CA GLN A 34 -13.28 2.80 4.73
C GLN A 34 -14.34 2.74 3.64
N LYS A 35 -15.62 2.90 4.00
CA LYS A 35 -16.73 2.89 3.03
C LYS A 35 -16.60 4.00 1.99
N GLN A 36 -16.25 5.22 2.41
CA GLN A 36 -16.09 6.35 1.48
C GLN A 36 -14.89 6.15 0.54
N THR A 37 -13.75 5.67 1.05
CA THR A 37 -12.57 5.42 0.21
C THR A 37 -12.79 4.27 -0.78
N ILE A 38 -13.56 3.24 -0.42
CA ILE A 38 -13.95 2.17 -1.36
C ILE A 38 -14.70 2.73 -2.58
N GLN A 39 -15.44 3.84 -2.44
CA GLN A 39 -16.17 4.44 -3.57
C GLN A 39 -15.24 4.82 -4.73
N TYR A 40 -13.97 5.16 -4.47
CA TYR A 40 -12.97 5.38 -5.52
C TYR A 40 -12.86 4.17 -6.46
N PHE A 41 -12.79 2.96 -5.90
CA PHE A 41 -12.61 1.70 -6.62
C PHE A 41 -13.95 1.05 -7.04
N TRP A 42 -15.07 1.63 -6.62
CA TRP A 42 -16.40 1.08 -6.85
C TRP A 42 -17.22 1.95 -7.80
N ASP A 43 -17.54 3.17 -7.35
CA ASP A 43 -18.37 4.15 -8.07
C ASP A 43 -17.55 4.86 -9.16
N TYR A 44 -16.27 5.11 -8.90
CA TYR A 44 -15.39 5.92 -9.76
C TYR A 44 -14.34 5.12 -10.54
N ALA A 45 -14.41 3.78 -10.49
CA ALA A 45 -13.61 2.90 -11.34
C ALA A 45 -13.83 3.19 -12.83
N GLU A 46 -12.86 2.82 -13.66
CA GLU A 46 -13.00 2.98 -15.10
C GLU A 46 -14.16 2.08 -15.61
N PRO A 47 -15.13 2.62 -16.38
CA PRO A 47 -16.37 1.90 -16.68
C PRO A 47 -16.22 0.59 -17.46
N HIS A 48 -15.22 0.42 -18.32
CA HIS A 48 -15.05 -0.77 -19.15
C HIS A 48 -14.31 -1.89 -18.41
N SER A 49 -13.07 -1.62 -18.01
CA SER A 49 -12.20 -2.52 -17.25
C SER A 49 -12.69 -2.78 -15.83
N LYS A 50 -13.43 -1.83 -15.23
CA LYS A 50 -13.77 -1.79 -13.80
C LYS A 50 -12.57 -1.72 -12.86
N LEU A 51 -11.41 -1.32 -13.38
CA LEU A 51 -10.16 -1.19 -12.63
C LEU A 51 -9.95 0.26 -12.15
N ALA A 52 -8.92 0.45 -11.31
CA ALA A 52 -8.66 1.73 -10.69
C ALA A 52 -8.09 2.73 -11.71
N ARG A 53 -8.80 3.84 -11.92
CA ARG A 53 -8.23 4.99 -12.64
C ARG A 53 -6.98 5.48 -11.93
N GLU A 54 -5.98 5.97 -12.67
CA GLU A 54 -4.82 6.65 -12.08
C GLU A 54 -5.26 7.80 -11.16
N ARG A 55 -6.11 8.67 -11.71
CA ARG A 55 -6.61 9.86 -11.04
C ARG A 55 -8.10 10.01 -11.24
N PHE A 56 -8.76 10.62 -10.26
CA PHE A 56 -10.14 11.07 -10.37
C PHE A 56 -10.27 12.53 -9.96
N HIS A 57 -10.72 13.37 -10.90
CA HIS A 57 -11.00 14.79 -10.69
C HIS A 57 -12.52 15.00 -10.74
N PRO A 58 -13.17 15.32 -9.60
CA PRO A 58 -14.62 15.53 -9.54
C PRO A 58 -15.14 16.69 -10.40
N ASP A 59 -14.29 17.65 -10.74
CA ASP A 59 -14.63 18.78 -11.63
C ASP A 59 -14.67 18.38 -13.12
N GLY A 60 -14.23 17.17 -13.45
CA GLY A 60 -14.18 16.66 -14.82
C GLY A 60 -13.01 17.21 -15.64
N PHE A 61 -12.11 18.02 -15.08
CA PHE A 61 -11.01 18.62 -15.80
C PHE A 61 -9.73 17.78 -15.70
N TYR A 62 -9.32 17.15 -16.80
CA TYR A 62 -8.12 16.31 -16.90
C TYR A 62 -7.13 16.94 -17.89
N PRO A 63 -6.08 17.65 -17.42
CA PRO A 63 -5.12 18.34 -18.30
C PRO A 63 -4.51 17.42 -19.36
N GLU A 64 -4.25 16.16 -18.99
CA GLU A 64 -3.62 15.15 -19.85
C GLU A 64 -4.63 14.31 -20.66
N ASN A 65 -5.92 14.63 -20.57
CA ASN A 65 -7.02 13.85 -21.17
C ASN A 65 -6.95 12.35 -20.86
N ASP A 66 -6.64 12.02 -19.61
CA ASP A 66 -6.28 10.68 -19.13
C ASP A 66 -7.32 10.07 -18.17
N SER A 67 -8.56 10.54 -18.20
CA SER A 67 -9.63 10.09 -17.30
C SER A 67 -10.03 8.62 -17.43
N ASN A 68 -9.64 7.96 -18.53
CA ASN A 68 -9.84 6.53 -18.79
C ASN A 68 -8.58 5.69 -18.54
N ILE A 69 -7.46 6.30 -18.14
CA ILE A 69 -6.23 5.57 -17.85
C ILE A 69 -6.34 4.90 -16.49
N ILE A 70 -6.04 3.61 -16.45
CA ILE A 70 -5.95 2.81 -15.23
C ILE A 70 -4.48 2.59 -14.86
N THR A 71 -4.21 2.50 -13.56
CA THR A 71 -2.90 2.14 -13.00
C THR A 71 -2.92 0.71 -12.50
N THR A 72 -1.86 -0.05 -12.75
CA THR A 72 -1.80 -1.47 -12.38
C THR A 72 -1.49 -1.65 -10.90
N GLY A 73 -0.56 -0.90 -10.32
CA GLY A 73 -0.27 -0.98 -8.88
C GLY A 73 -1.43 -0.44 -8.03
N GLY A 74 -1.99 0.71 -8.40
CA GLY A 74 -3.19 1.24 -7.75
C GLY A 74 -4.41 0.32 -7.89
N THR A 75 -4.50 -0.45 -8.99
CA THR A 75 -5.51 -1.51 -9.15
C THR A 75 -5.29 -2.64 -8.14
N GLY A 76 -4.06 -3.06 -7.87
CA GLY A 76 -3.75 -4.04 -6.82
C GLY A 76 -4.30 -3.63 -5.45
N PHE A 77 -4.10 -2.36 -5.10
CA PHE A 77 -4.65 -1.78 -3.87
C PHE A 77 -6.18 -1.70 -3.88
N GLY A 78 -6.77 -1.37 -5.03
CA GLY A 78 -8.21 -1.35 -5.24
C GLY A 78 -8.85 -2.73 -5.06
N LEU A 79 -8.26 -3.79 -5.61
CA LEU A 79 -8.74 -5.17 -5.44
C LEU A 79 -8.74 -5.59 -3.97
N MET A 80 -7.69 -5.24 -3.21
CA MET A 80 -7.66 -5.46 -1.77
C MET A 80 -8.72 -4.64 -1.03
N SER A 81 -8.99 -3.40 -1.46
CA SER A 81 -10.08 -2.59 -0.91
C SER A 81 -11.46 -3.21 -1.17
N LEU A 82 -11.67 -3.86 -2.31
CA LEU A 82 -12.90 -4.57 -2.62
C LEU A 82 -13.08 -5.82 -1.74
N ILE A 83 -12.01 -6.56 -1.42
CA ILE A 83 -12.06 -7.64 -0.43
C ILE A 83 -12.58 -7.10 0.91
N VAL A 84 -12.01 -6.00 1.40
CA VAL A 84 -12.48 -5.36 2.64
C VAL A 84 -13.96 -4.94 2.52
N GLY A 85 -14.35 -4.39 1.38
CA GLY A 85 -15.73 -3.99 1.13
C GLY A 85 -16.72 -5.15 1.20
N ILE A 86 -16.34 -6.33 0.71
CA ILE A 86 -17.15 -7.55 0.80
C ILE A 86 -17.19 -8.05 2.25
N ASP A 87 -16.03 -8.18 2.90
CA ASP A 87 -15.89 -8.74 4.24
C ASP A 87 -16.61 -7.92 5.32
N ARG A 88 -16.62 -6.60 5.14
CA ARG A 88 -17.33 -5.64 5.99
C ARG A 88 -18.78 -5.36 5.57
N GLU A 89 -19.26 -6.02 4.52
CA GLU A 89 -20.60 -5.80 3.94
C GLU A 89 -20.86 -4.34 3.54
N PHE A 90 -19.82 -3.60 3.16
CA PHE A 90 -19.94 -2.23 2.66
C PHE A 90 -20.43 -2.17 1.21
N ILE A 91 -20.16 -3.22 0.43
CA ILE A 91 -20.62 -3.42 -0.95
C ILE A 91 -21.26 -4.80 -1.11
N PRO A 92 -22.23 -4.99 -2.04
CA PRO A 92 -22.87 -6.29 -2.23
C PRO A 92 -21.90 -7.32 -2.82
N ARG A 93 -21.73 -8.46 -2.13
CA ARG A 93 -20.80 -9.54 -2.53
C ARG A 93 -21.00 -10.02 -3.97
N LYS A 94 -22.26 -10.19 -4.41
CA LYS A 94 -22.59 -10.66 -5.77
C LYS A 94 -22.09 -9.67 -6.84
N GLU A 95 -22.42 -8.39 -6.69
CA GLU A 95 -21.98 -7.35 -7.63
C GLU A 95 -20.46 -7.20 -7.61
N ALA A 96 -19.85 -7.33 -6.42
CA ALA A 96 -18.41 -7.22 -6.28
C ALA A 96 -17.67 -8.36 -6.98
N THR A 97 -18.21 -9.57 -6.87
CA THR A 97 -17.72 -10.75 -7.61
C THR A 97 -17.76 -10.51 -9.12
N GLU A 98 -18.87 -10.00 -9.65
CA GLU A 98 -19.00 -9.70 -11.09
C GLU A 98 -18.03 -8.61 -11.57
N ARG A 99 -17.84 -7.58 -10.75
CA ARG A 99 -16.90 -6.50 -11.03
C ARG A 99 -15.45 -6.99 -11.03
N ILE A 100 -15.04 -7.72 -9.99
CA ILE A 100 -13.69 -8.26 -9.87
C ILE A 100 -13.39 -9.19 -11.05
N LEU A 101 -14.31 -10.09 -11.39
CA LEU A 101 -14.12 -11.01 -12.51
C LEU A 101 -13.98 -10.29 -13.85
N THR A 102 -14.77 -9.22 -14.08
CA THR A 102 -14.61 -8.34 -15.26
C THR A 102 -13.20 -7.75 -15.31
N GLY A 103 -12.71 -7.22 -14.18
CA GLY A 103 -11.37 -6.64 -14.09
C GLY A 103 -10.24 -7.64 -14.32
N LEU A 104 -10.35 -8.86 -13.77
CA LEU A 104 -9.36 -9.90 -14.00
C LEU A 104 -9.34 -10.37 -15.46
N LYS A 105 -10.51 -10.50 -16.11
CA LYS A 105 -10.60 -10.81 -17.54
C LYS A 105 -10.04 -9.69 -18.42
N PHE A 106 -10.21 -8.44 -18.01
CA PHE A 106 -9.53 -7.32 -18.68
C PHE A 106 -8.01 -7.45 -18.56
N LEU A 107 -7.47 -7.66 -17.35
CA LEU A 107 -6.03 -7.82 -17.11
C LEU A 107 -5.42 -9.01 -17.86
N GLN A 108 -6.18 -10.11 -18.00
CA GLN A 108 -5.78 -11.28 -18.77
C GLN A 108 -5.53 -10.97 -20.25
N ASN A 109 -6.31 -10.04 -20.81
CA ASN A 109 -6.26 -9.68 -22.25
C ASN A 109 -5.50 -8.37 -22.53
N ALA A 110 -5.11 -7.64 -21.49
CA ALA A 110 -4.32 -6.42 -21.61
C ALA A 110 -2.87 -6.71 -22.04
N ASP A 111 -2.19 -5.69 -22.55
CA ASP A 111 -0.77 -5.78 -22.91
C ASP A 111 0.07 -6.20 -21.69
N ARG A 112 0.90 -7.23 -21.89
CA ARG A 112 1.88 -7.74 -20.91
C ARG A 112 3.22 -7.95 -21.59
N PHE A 113 4.29 -7.76 -20.82
CA PHE A 113 5.68 -7.79 -21.27
C PHE A 113 6.47 -8.74 -20.39
N HIS A 114 6.73 -9.95 -20.90
CA HIS A 114 7.26 -11.05 -20.07
C HIS A 114 6.39 -11.32 -18.83
N GLY A 115 5.07 -11.29 -19.03
CA GLY A 115 4.08 -11.47 -17.95
C GLY A 115 3.89 -10.28 -17.01
N ALA A 116 4.76 -9.27 -17.02
CA ALA A 116 4.54 -8.03 -16.26
C ALA A 116 3.58 -7.10 -17.01
N TRP A 117 2.74 -6.37 -16.29
CA TRP A 117 1.94 -5.30 -16.88
C TRP A 117 2.71 -3.97 -16.91
N PRO A 118 2.35 -3.03 -17.79
CA PRO A 118 2.86 -1.67 -17.71
C PRO A 118 2.32 -0.93 -16.49
N HIS A 119 2.93 0.21 -16.19
CA HIS A 119 2.43 1.14 -15.17
C HIS A 119 0.98 1.58 -15.48
N TRP A 120 0.75 2.03 -16.71
CA TRP A 120 -0.55 2.49 -17.18
C TRP A 120 -1.09 1.71 -18.38
N LEU A 121 -2.40 1.45 -18.31
CA LEU A 121 -3.19 0.89 -19.40
C LEU A 121 -4.33 1.84 -19.73
N ASN A 122 -4.70 1.93 -21.01
CA ASN A 122 -5.98 2.50 -21.39
C ASN A 122 -7.10 1.51 -20.99
N GLY A 123 -7.99 1.93 -20.08
CA GLY A 123 -9.03 1.07 -19.50
C GLY A 123 -10.11 0.59 -20.49
N GLU A 124 -10.23 1.23 -21.65
CA GLU A 124 -11.18 0.82 -22.69
C GLU A 124 -10.60 -0.26 -23.59
N THR A 125 -9.28 -0.27 -23.80
CA THR A 125 -8.63 -1.09 -24.84
C THR A 125 -7.66 -2.13 -24.30
N GLY A 126 -7.19 -1.99 -23.06
CA GLY A 126 -6.14 -2.83 -22.50
C GLY A 126 -4.75 -2.58 -23.11
N LYS A 127 -4.58 -1.47 -23.84
CA LYS A 127 -3.30 -1.09 -24.46
C LYS A 127 -2.43 -0.26 -23.54
N VAL A 128 -1.12 -0.48 -23.60
CA VAL A 128 -0.15 0.30 -22.82
C VAL A 128 -0.28 1.80 -23.14
N LYS A 129 -0.40 2.61 -22.08
CA LYS A 129 -0.17 4.05 -22.14
C LYS A 129 1.22 4.30 -21.56
N ALA A 130 2.14 4.76 -22.39
CA ALA A 130 3.50 5.03 -21.93
C ALA A 130 3.50 6.07 -20.80
N PHE A 131 4.18 5.77 -19.68
CA PHE A 131 4.32 6.68 -18.55
C PHE A 131 5.36 7.78 -18.84
N SER A 132 6.38 7.43 -19.63
CA SER A 132 7.37 8.35 -20.19
C SER A 132 7.84 7.86 -21.55
N THR A 133 8.73 8.60 -22.23
CA THR A 133 9.25 8.25 -23.56
C THR A 133 9.80 6.82 -23.64
N TYR A 134 10.53 6.37 -22.62
CA TYR A 134 11.16 5.04 -22.59
C TYR A 134 10.38 4.01 -21.78
N ASP A 135 9.35 4.43 -21.07
CA ASP A 135 8.55 3.60 -20.18
C ASP A 135 7.21 3.25 -20.84
N ASN A 136 7.29 2.31 -21.78
CA ASN A 136 6.17 1.83 -22.59
C ASN A 136 6.11 0.29 -22.66
N GLY A 137 6.68 -0.38 -21.65
CA GLY A 137 6.71 -1.81 -21.52
C GLY A 137 6.32 -2.25 -20.11
N GLY A 138 6.91 -3.32 -19.60
CA GLY A 138 6.57 -3.83 -18.26
C GLY A 138 7.19 -2.97 -17.16
N ASP A 139 6.37 -2.67 -16.15
CA ASP A 139 6.77 -2.11 -14.87
C ASP A 139 6.63 -3.22 -13.81
N LEU A 140 7.76 -3.72 -13.32
CA LEU A 140 7.79 -4.85 -12.40
C LEU A 140 7.31 -4.48 -10.99
N VAL A 141 7.47 -3.21 -10.59
CA VAL A 141 7.06 -2.74 -9.25
C VAL A 141 5.55 -2.60 -9.19
N GLU A 142 4.95 -1.94 -10.18
CA GLU A 142 3.49 -1.83 -10.29
C GLU A 142 2.84 -3.21 -10.46
N THR A 143 3.48 -4.08 -11.25
CA THR A 143 3.09 -5.50 -11.37
C THR A 143 3.14 -6.22 -10.02
N ALA A 144 4.14 -5.97 -9.17
CA ALA A 144 4.22 -6.61 -7.85
C ALA A 144 3.13 -6.10 -6.90
N PHE A 145 2.77 -4.82 -6.96
CA PHE A 145 1.63 -4.29 -6.21
C PHE A 145 0.31 -4.91 -6.67
N LEU A 146 0.12 -5.10 -7.98
CA LEU A 146 -1.01 -5.85 -8.53
C LEU A 146 -1.01 -7.31 -8.07
N ALA A 147 0.12 -8.00 -8.17
CA ALA A 147 0.28 -9.39 -7.76
C ALA A 147 -0.01 -9.59 -6.27
N GLN A 148 0.37 -8.64 -5.41
CA GLN A 148 0.00 -8.63 -4.00
C GLN A 148 -1.52 -8.68 -3.81
N GLY A 149 -2.29 -7.91 -4.59
CA GLY A 149 -3.75 -7.96 -4.59
C GLY A 149 -4.33 -9.26 -5.17
N LEU A 150 -3.74 -9.79 -6.25
CA LEU A 150 -4.15 -11.07 -6.86
C LEU A 150 -3.98 -12.25 -5.89
N ILE A 151 -2.87 -12.29 -5.15
CA ILE A 151 -2.62 -13.32 -4.13
C ILE A 151 -3.68 -13.24 -3.02
N CYS A 152 -4.03 -12.03 -2.55
CA CYS A 152 -5.10 -11.87 -1.57
C CYS A 152 -6.47 -12.34 -2.11
N LEU A 153 -6.80 -12.04 -3.37
CA LEU A 153 -8.05 -12.50 -4.00
C LEU A 153 -8.12 -14.02 -4.10
N LYS A 154 -7.03 -14.64 -4.54
CA LYS A 154 -6.90 -16.10 -4.59
C LYS A 154 -7.26 -16.70 -3.23
N GLU A 155 -6.57 -16.27 -2.18
CA GLU A 155 -6.74 -16.83 -0.84
C GLU A 155 -8.11 -16.51 -0.24
N TYR A 156 -8.71 -15.37 -0.59
CA TYR A 156 -10.04 -15.00 -0.09
C TYR A 156 -11.15 -15.87 -0.67
N PHE A 157 -11.02 -16.28 -1.94
CA PHE A 157 -12.05 -17.04 -2.64
C PHE A 157 -11.72 -18.53 -2.83
N LYS A 158 -10.57 -19.03 -2.35
CA LYS A 158 -10.10 -20.40 -2.60
C LYS A 158 -11.07 -21.51 -2.18
N ASP A 159 -11.81 -21.28 -1.09
CA ASP A 159 -12.74 -22.26 -0.51
C ASP A 159 -14.21 -21.93 -0.84
N SER A 160 -14.44 -21.00 -1.79
CA SER A 160 -15.80 -20.63 -2.18
C SER A 160 -16.51 -21.79 -2.89
N LYS A 161 -17.84 -21.81 -2.73
CA LYS A 161 -18.74 -22.71 -3.47
C LYS A 161 -19.43 -22.01 -4.65
N ASN A 162 -19.21 -20.71 -4.81
CA ASN A 162 -19.77 -19.95 -5.93
C ASN A 162 -18.84 -20.05 -7.14
N GLU A 163 -19.37 -20.45 -8.30
CA GLU A 163 -18.59 -20.68 -9.52
C GLU A 163 -17.77 -19.45 -9.97
N LYS A 164 -18.35 -18.24 -9.88
CA LYS A 164 -17.64 -17.01 -10.25
C LYS A 164 -16.51 -16.67 -9.26
N GLU A 165 -16.72 -16.93 -7.97
CA GLU A 165 -15.67 -16.73 -6.96
C GLU A 165 -14.52 -17.73 -7.11
N ILE A 166 -14.85 -18.99 -7.45
CA ILE A 166 -13.85 -20.01 -7.80
C ILE A 166 -13.06 -19.56 -9.04
N GLU A 167 -13.74 -19.06 -10.07
CA GLU A 167 -13.10 -18.52 -11.29
C GLU A 167 -12.17 -17.34 -10.97
N ILE A 168 -12.57 -16.42 -10.08
CA ILE A 168 -11.71 -15.34 -9.59
C ILE A 168 -10.45 -15.90 -8.93
N SER A 169 -10.60 -16.87 -8.02
CA SER A 169 -9.46 -17.45 -7.31
C SER A 169 -8.46 -18.09 -8.27
N GLN A 170 -8.95 -18.88 -9.22
CA GLN A 170 -8.14 -19.57 -10.22
C GLN A 170 -7.46 -18.60 -11.19
N LEU A 171 -8.21 -17.61 -11.70
CA LEU A 171 -7.68 -16.63 -12.64
C LEU A 171 -6.64 -15.74 -11.95
N ALA A 172 -6.89 -15.30 -10.72
CA ALA A 172 -5.91 -14.55 -9.95
C ALA A 172 -4.62 -15.36 -9.74
N ASP A 173 -4.72 -16.65 -9.36
CA ASP A 173 -3.57 -17.54 -9.19
C ASP A 173 -2.78 -17.73 -10.51
N GLN A 174 -3.49 -17.91 -11.61
CA GLN A 174 -2.87 -18.03 -12.93
C GLN A 174 -2.09 -16.77 -13.30
N LEU A 175 -2.74 -15.60 -13.22
CA LEU A 175 -2.18 -14.34 -13.71
C LEU A 175 -0.89 -13.96 -12.98
N TRP A 176 -0.85 -14.09 -11.66
CA TRP A 176 0.36 -13.75 -10.90
C TRP A 176 1.50 -14.76 -11.14
N LYS A 177 1.19 -16.05 -11.34
CA LYS A 177 2.20 -17.09 -11.62
C LYS A 177 2.83 -16.98 -13.01
N GLU A 178 2.19 -16.28 -13.93
CA GLU A 178 2.70 -16.03 -15.29
C GLU A 178 3.69 -14.85 -15.38
N ILE A 179 3.90 -14.10 -14.30
CA ILE A 179 4.87 -13.00 -14.28
C ILE A 179 6.29 -13.58 -14.29
N ASP A 180 7.08 -13.23 -15.31
CA ASP A 180 8.46 -13.71 -15.45
C ASP A 180 9.44 -12.82 -14.69
N PHE A 181 9.43 -12.90 -13.35
CA PHE A 181 10.34 -12.11 -12.51
C PHE A 181 11.83 -12.39 -12.81
N ASN A 182 12.17 -13.62 -13.18
CA ASN A 182 13.55 -13.98 -13.48
C ASN A 182 14.06 -13.30 -14.76
N PHE A 183 13.21 -13.05 -15.76
CA PHE A 183 13.57 -12.24 -16.93
C PHE A 183 14.05 -10.84 -16.53
N TYR A 184 13.40 -10.21 -15.55
CA TYR A 184 13.76 -8.88 -15.04
C TYR A 184 15.04 -8.84 -14.22
N THR A 185 15.73 -9.96 -14.05
CA THR A 185 17.10 -9.96 -13.50
C THR A 185 18.16 -9.60 -14.53
N ARG A 186 17.87 -9.76 -15.84
CA ARG A 186 18.86 -9.70 -16.92
C ARG A 186 20.01 -10.70 -16.76
N GLY A 187 19.82 -11.75 -15.97
CA GLY A 187 20.89 -12.68 -15.59
C GLY A 187 21.84 -12.12 -14.51
N GLU A 188 21.50 -11.00 -13.89
CA GLU A 188 22.27 -10.37 -12.80
C GLU A 188 21.66 -10.68 -11.42
N ASN A 189 22.39 -10.35 -10.35
CA ASN A 189 21.91 -10.51 -8.98
C ASN A 189 21.15 -9.27 -8.48
N VAL A 190 20.24 -8.74 -9.30
CA VAL A 190 19.36 -7.61 -8.98
C VAL A 190 18.12 -7.66 -9.85
N LEU A 191 16.98 -7.12 -9.39
CA LEU A 191 15.81 -6.91 -10.24
C LEU A 191 15.87 -5.52 -10.88
N TYR A 192 15.49 -5.44 -12.15
CA TYR A 192 15.28 -4.19 -12.86
C TYR A 192 13.81 -3.80 -12.84
N TRP A 193 13.55 -2.51 -12.65
CA TRP A 193 12.20 -1.98 -12.58
C TRP A 193 11.45 -2.11 -13.91
N HIS A 194 12.11 -1.80 -15.03
CA HIS A 194 11.44 -1.66 -16.33
C HIS A 194 12.10 -2.49 -17.42
N TRP A 195 11.28 -2.95 -18.37
CA TRP A 195 11.72 -3.46 -19.66
C TRP A 195 10.74 -3.03 -20.77
N SER A 196 11.27 -2.62 -21.92
CA SER A 196 10.48 -2.18 -23.07
C SER A 196 10.73 -3.06 -24.31
N PRO A 197 9.71 -3.40 -25.11
CA PRO A 197 9.94 -4.05 -26.40
C PRO A 197 10.65 -3.14 -27.42
N ASN A 198 10.56 -1.82 -27.26
CA ASN A 198 11.12 -0.84 -28.20
C ASN A 198 12.47 -0.29 -27.74
N TYR A 199 12.73 -0.32 -26.43
CA TYR A 199 13.91 0.30 -25.81
C TYR A 199 14.69 -0.65 -24.90
N GLU A 200 14.26 -1.91 -24.80
CA GLU A 200 14.82 -2.93 -23.93
C GLU A 200 15.01 -2.40 -22.50
N TRP A 201 16.26 -2.28 -22.07
CA TRP A 201 16.63 -1.90 -20.72
C TRP A 201 17.10 -0.44 -20.61
N LYS A 202 16.71 0.43 -21.54
CA LYS A 202 17.21 1.82 -21.64
C LYS A 202 17.05 2.61 -20.34
N ILE A 203 15.98 2.40 -19.58
CA ILE A 203 15.76 3.06 -18.29
C ILE A 203 16.83 2.65 -17.25
N ASN A 204 17.30 1.39 -17.33
CA ASN A 204 18.42 0.87 -16.56
C ASN A 204 18.34 1.16 -15.05
N PHE A 205 17.20 0.86 -14.45
CA PHE A 205 16.93 1.15 -13.04
C PHE A 205 16.92 -0.14 -12.20
N PRO A 206 18.05 -0.53 -11.58
CA PRO A 206 18.11 -1.65 -10.65
C PRO A 206 17.47 -1.28 -9.30
N LEU A 207 16.61 -2.16 -8.80
CA LEU A 207 15.92 -2.01 -7.52
C LEU A 207 16.86 -2.32 -6.36
N LYS A 208 17.15 -1.35 -5.50
CA LYS A 208 18.05 -1.52 -4.35
C LYS A 208 17.40 -0.90 -3.13
N GLY A 209 17.30 -1.59 -2.00
CA GLY A 209 16.59 -1.07 -0.84
C GLY A 209 17.38 -0.02 -0.05
N PHE A 210 16.76 0.75 0.85
CA PHE A 210 15.36 0.67 1.23
C PHE A 210 14.50 1.75 0.57
N ASP A 211 13.40 1.31 -0.04
CA ASP A 211 12.32 2.10 -0.63
C ASP A 211 11.00 1.26 -0.65
N GLU A 212 10.00 1.65 -1.44
CA GLU A 212 8.69 0.99 -1.54
C GLU A 212 8.70 -0.41 -2.18
N THR A 213 9.81 -0.84 -2.78
CA THR A 213 9.84 -1.96 -3.74
C THR A 213 10.14 -3.34 -3.15
N MET A 214 10.15 -3.45 -1.81
CA MET A 214 10.49 -4.71 -1.12
C MET A 214 9.60 -5.90 -1.54
N ILE A 215 8.31 -5.68 -1.74
CA ILE A 215 7.34 -6.72 -2.12
C ILE A 215 7.65 -7.33 -3.48
N THR A 216 8.29 -6.57 -4.39
CA THR A 216 8.74 -7.05 -5.69
C THR A 216 9.71 -8.21 -5.54
N TYR A 217 10.68 -8.09 -4.62
CA TYR A 217 11.62 -9.19 -4.33
C TYR A 217 10.96 -10.38 -3.64
N VAL A 218 10.04 -10.12 -2.70
CA VAL A 218 9.34 -11.20 -1.97
C VAL A 218 8.47 -12.02 -2.91
N ILE A 219 7.68 -11.39 -3.77
CA ILE A 219 6.83 -12.08 -4.74
C ILE A 219 7.69 -12.75 -5.83
N ALA A 220 8.78 -12.11 -6.27
CA ALA A 220 9.71 -12.72 -7.21
C ALA A 220 10.32 -14.02 -6.65
N ALA A 221 10.68 -14.06 -5.37
CA ALA A 221 11.17 -15.28 -4.74
C ALA A 221 10.05 -16.33 -4.54
N ALA A 222 8.81 -15.88 -4.34
CA ALA A 222 7.63 -16.72 -4.18
C ALA A 222 7.13 -17.35 -5.49
N SER A 223 7.44 -16.77 -6.66
CA SER A 223 6.97 -17.28 -7.95
C SER A 223 7.34 -18.75 -8.16
N PRO A 224 6.39 -19.67 -8.39
CA PRO A 224 6.70 -21.09 -8.58
C PRO A 224 7.20 -21.41 -9.99
N LYS A 225 6.99 -20.51 -10.97
CA LYS A 225 7.39 -20.71 -12.37
C LYS A 225 8.64 -19.92 -12.75
N HIS A 226 8.73 -18.69 -12.26
CA HIS A 226 9.75 -17.72 -12.66
C HIS A 226 10.47 -17.12 -11.44
N SER A 227 10.83 -17.99 -10.49
CA SER A 227 11.46 -17.60 -9.22
C SER A 227 12.85 -17.01 -9.43
N ILE A 228 13.18 -15.94 -8.71
CA ILE A 228 14.58 -15.47 -8.60
C ILE A 228 15.40 -16.32 -7.61
N ASN A 229 16.72 -16.36 -7.78
CA ASN A 229 17.62 -16.89 -6.76
C ASN A 229 17.68 -15.96 -5.53
N SER A 230 17.94 -16.51 -4.34
CA SER A 230 18.05 -15.68 -3.12
C SER A 230 19.16 -14.64 -3.20
N GLU A 231 20.21 -14.90 -3.99
CA GLU A 231 21.31 -13.96 -4.21
C GLU A 231 20.84 -12.65 -4.86
N VAL A 232 19.80 -12.70 -5.71
CA VAL A 232 19.21 -11.51 -6.33
C VAL A 232 18.70 -10.54 -5.25
N TYR A 233 18.09 -11.07 -4.18
CA TYR A 233 17.67 -10.27 -3.02
C TYR A 233 18.86 -9.78 -2.19
N TYR A 234 19.82 -10.64 -1.85
CA TYR A 234 20.91 -10.23 -0.96
C TYR A 234 21.88 -9.25 -1.64
N SER A 235 22.34 -9.54 -2.86
CA SER A 235 23.20 -8.62 -3.62
C SER A 235 22.46 -7.37 -4.09
N GLY A 236 21.24 -7.51 -4.61
CA GLY A 236 20.45 -6.40 -5.15
C GLY A 236 19.79 -5.55 -4.07
N TRP A 237 18.73 -6.08 -3.45
CA TRP A 237 17.93 -5.37 -2.45
C TRP A 237 18.74 -4.99 -1.21
N THR A 238 19.39 -5.95 -0.55
CA THR A 238 20.10 -5.66 0.70
C THR A 238 21.46 -5.00 0.49
N ARG A 239 21.93 -4.92 -0.77
CA ARG A 239 23.25 -4.40 -1.13
C ARG A 239 24.37 -5.10 -0.35
N ASN A 240 24.33 -6.43 -0.28
CA ASN A 240 25.25 -7.23 0.53
C ASN A 240 25.31 -6.80 2.01
N GLY A 241 24.18 -6.37 2.57
CA GLY A 241 24.06 -5.86 3.94
C GLY A 241 24.22 -4.35 4.10
N ASP A 242 24.69 -3.63 3.06
CA ASP A 242 24.85 -2.16 3.11
C ASP A 242 23.53 -1.40 3.23
N ILE A 243 22.40 -2.07 3.07
CA ILE A 243 21.07 -1.53 3.41
C ILE A 243 20.95 -1.14 4.89
N LYS A 244 21.69 -1.76 5.81
CA LYS A 244 21.56 -1.47 7.25
C LYS A 244 22.04 -0.07 7.60
N SER A 245 21.36 0.55 8.57
CA SER A 245 21.73 1.85 9.13
C SER A 245 21.84 1.80 10.65
N ASN A 246 22.89 2.44 11.17
CA ASN A 246 23.05 2.74 12.60
C ASN A 246 22.66 4.19 12.93
N ASP A 247 22.21 4.97 11.94
CA ASP A 247 21.77 6.35 12.15
C ASP A 247 20.40 6.40 12.84
N SER A 248 20.08 7.59 13.36
CA SER A 248 18.76 7.90 13.90
C SER A 248 18.30 9.27 13.42
N ALA A 249 16.99 9.46 13.29
CA ALA A 249 16.37 10.75 13.05
C ALA A 249 15.41 11.04 14.20
N TYR A 250 15.47 12.25 14.76
CA TYR A 250 14.64 12.67 15.90
C TYR A 250 14.71 11.72 17.11
N GLY A 251 15.88 11.11 17.34
CA GLY A 251 16.10 10.13 18.42
C GLY A 251 15.49 8.75 18.17
N VAL A 252 15.00 8.47 16.95
CA VAL A 252 14.42 7.19 16.55
C VAL A 252 15.36 6.47 15.57
N PRO A 253 15.77 5.21 15.82
CA PRO A 253 16.65 4.47 14.92
C PRO A 253 16.06 4.24 13.52
N LEU A 254 16.85 4.39 12.46
CA LEU A 254 16.39 4.15 11.09
C LEU A 254 16.32 2.67 10.72
N ILE A 255 17.22 1.84 11.29
CA ILE A 255 17.41 0.40 11.00
C ILE A 255 17.95 0.12 9.58
N VAL A 256 17.46 0.85 8.58
CA VAL A 256 17.86 0.77 7.18
C VAL A 256 18.22 2.15 6.62
N LYS A 257 18.96 2.19 5.52
CA LYS A 257 19.27 3.39 4.75
C LYS A 257 18.18 3.60 3.70
N HIS A 258 17.33 4.60 3.91
CA HIS A 258 16.35 5.08 2.95
C HIS A 258 17.06 5.75 1.76
N ASN A 259 16.76 5.27 0.55
CA ASN A 259 17.38 5.82 -0.66
C ASN A 259 17.15 7.32 -0.80
N GLY A 260 18.18 8.08 -1.19
CA GLY A 260 18.08 9.54 -1.36
C GLY A 260 17.82 10.35 -0.08
N ALA A 261 17.54 9.72 1.07
CA ALA A 261 17.22 10.38 2.33
C ALA A 261 18.35 10.18 3.35
N ASN A 262 19.50 10.80 3.10
CA ASN A 262 20.69 10.63 3.94
C ASN A 262 20.40 10.95 5.44
N LYS A 263 20.64 9.97 6.32
CA LYS A 263 20.37 10.03 7.77
C LYS A 263 18.93 10.45 8.14
N ASN A 264 17.97 10.20 7.25
CA ASN A 264 16.56 10.46 7.48
C ASN A 264 15.72 9.39 6.79
N VAL A 265 14.40 9.58 6.73
CA VAL A 265 13.47 8.69 6.05
C VAL A 265 12.92 9.32 4.77
N GLY A 266 12.53 8.46 3.82
CA GLY A 266 11.83 8.87 2.61
C GLY A 266 10.33 9.19 2.85
N PRO A 267 9.57 9.42 1.76
CA PRO A 267 8.11 9.56 1.80
C PRO A 267 7.44 8.40 2.54
N LEU A 268 6.33 8.66 3.23
CA LEU A 268 5.76 7.68 4.16
C LEU A 268 5.16 6.43 3.45
N PHE A 269 4.82 6.52 2.17
CA PHE A 269 4.33 5.37 1.40
C PHE A 269 5.33 4.20 1.31
N TRP A 270 6.63 4.45 1.50
CA TRP A 270 7.66 3.40 1.57
C TRP A 270 7.45 2.43 2.74
N ALA A 271 6.78 2.87 3.80
CA ALA A 271 6.39 2.04 4.93
C ALA A 271 5.04 1.32 4.71
N GLN A 272 4.38 1.51 3.55
CA GLN A 272 2.98 1.16 3.34
C GLN A 272 2.79 0.18 2.17
N TYR A 273 3.21 0.51 0.95
CA TYR A 273 2.80 -0.22 -0.27
C TYR A 273 3.18 -1.69 -0.26
N SER A 274 4.43 -1.98 0.13
CA SER A 274 4.93 -3.34 0.27
C SER A 274 4.29 -4.12 1.43
N PHE A 275 3.60 -3.45 2.36
CA PHE A 275 3.17 -4.00 3.65
C PHE A 275 1.65 -4.08 3.80
N ILE A 276 0.90 -3.98 2.71
CA ILE A 276 -0.56 -4.16 2.71
C ILE A 276 -0.91 -5.64 2.85
N GLY A 277 -0.26 -6.51 2.08
CA GLY A 277 -0.34 -7.95 2.19
C GLY A 277 0.77 -8.52 3.07
N LEU A 278 2.03 -8.14 2.83
CA LEU A 278 3.14 -8.65 3.62
C LEU A 278 3.13 -8.05 5.03
N ASN A 279 2.86 -8.89 6.02
CA ASN A 279 2.76 -8.46 7.41
C ASN A 279 4.15 -8.10 7.97
N PRO A 280 4.41 -6.84 8.36
CA PRO A 280 5.71 -6.43 8.89
C PRO A 280 5.95 -6.89 10.34
N ASN A 281 4.91 -7.32 11.06
CA ASN A 281 5.07 -7.70 12.46
C ASN A 281 5.89 -8.99 12.59
N ASN A 282 7.01 -8.90 13.31
CA ASN A 282 7.98 -9.99 13.48
C ASN A 282 8.55 -10.52 12.15
N LEU A 283 8.54 -9.70 11.10
CA LEU A 283 9.16 -10.01 9.81
C LEU A 283 10.64 -9.64 9.86
N ILE A 284 11.50 -10.65 9.99
CA ILE A 284 12.95 -10.46 10.11
C ILE A 284 13.66 -11.21 8.99
N ASP A 285 14.43 -10.54 8.13
CA ASP A 285 15.15 -11.22 7.04
C ASP A 285 16.38 -12.02 7.50
N GLY A 286 17.01 -12.72 6.56
CA GLY A 286 18.21 -13.53 6.80
C GLY A 286 19.44 -12.76 7.25
N ILE A 287 19.46 -11.42 7.15
CA ILE A 287 20.52 -10.57 7.69
C ILE A 287 20.11 -9.88 8.99
N GLY A 288 18.91 -10.14 9.51
CA GLY A 288 18.47 -9.66 10.82
C GLY A 288 17.81 -8.28 10.81
N ILE A 289 17.33 -7.78 9.66
CA ILE A 289 16.55 -6.53 9.60
C ILE A 289 15.12 -6.83 10.05
N ASP A 290 14.69 -6.13 11.09
CA ASP A 290 13.32 -6.18 11.61
C ASP A 290 12.46 -5.13 10.90
N TYR A 291 11.71 -5.54 9.88
CA TYR A 291 10.89 -4.64 9.06
C TYR A 291 9.73 -4.05 9.84
N GLY A 292 9.25 -4.73 10.88
CA GLY A 292 8.27 -4.20 11.83
C GLY A 292 8.78 -2.94 12.54
N LYS A 293 10.07 -2.93 12.92
CA LYS A 293 10.72 -1.72 13.45
C LYS A 293 10.94 -0.66 12.36
N VAL A 294 11.35 -1.05 11.15
CA VAL A 294 11.57 -0.10 10.04
C VAL A 294 10.32 0.75 9.80
N VAL A 295 9.17 0.12 9.55
CA VAL A 295 7.93 0.83 9.18
C VAL A 295 7.36 1.64 10.35
N LYS A 296 7.41 1.10 11.58
CA LYS A 296 6.96 1.81 12.79
C LYS A 296 7.82 3.03 13.09
N ASN A 297 9.14 2.89 12.97
CA ASN A 297 10.07 4.00 13.21
C ASN A 297 9.90 5.09 12.14
N GLN A 298 9.72 4.72 10.87
CA GLN A 298 9.47 5.69 9.80
C GLN A 298 8.18 6.50 10.04
N ALA A 299 7.06 5.85 10.37
CA ALA A 299 5.81 6.56 10.70
C ALA A 299 5.97 7.47 11.92
N LYS A 300 6.66 7.00 12.97
CA LYS A 300 6.96 7.80 14.17
C LYS A 300 7.83 9.02 13.87
N ILE A 301 8.85 8.88 13.01
CA ILE A 301 9.72 9.99 12.59
C ILE A 301 8.90 11.07 11.87
N HIS A 302 8.03 10.67 10.94
CA HIS A 302 7.12 11.60 10.26
C HIS A 302 6.21 12.35 11.25
N TYR A 303 5.61 11.63 12.21
CA TYR A 303 4.80 12.27 13.25
C TYR A 303 5.63 13.28 14.06
N ILE A 304 6.80 12.89 14.59
CA ILE A 304 7.66 13.78 15.39
C ILE A 304 8.07 15.01 14.57
N TYR A 305 8.45 14.82 13.30
CA TYR A 305 8.78 15.92 12.39
C TYR A 305 7.63 16.93 12.31
N ASN A 306 6.40 16.49 12.04
CA ASN A 306 5.27 17.40 11.92
C ASN A 306 4.92 18.08 13.26
N GLN A 307 5.11 17.41 14.40
CA GLN A 307 4.94 18.03 15.71
C GLN A 307 5.96 19.15 15.96
N GLN A 308 7.23 18.95 15.58
CA GLN A 308 8.24 20.01 15.64
C GLN A 308 7.98 21.12 14.60
N LYS A 309 7.51 20.77 13.41
CA LYS A 309 7.12 21.74 12.37
C LYS A 309 5.98 22.63 12.84
N LYS A 310 5.02 22.10 13.58
CA LYS A 310 3.96 22.89 14.24
C LYS A 310 4.50 23.92 15.23
N GLU A 311 5.58 23.61 15.94
CA GLU A 311 6.16 24.55 16.90
C GLU A 311 6.73 25.78 16.18
N SER A 312 7.38 25.58 15.03
CA SER A 312 7.98 26.62 14.20
C SER A 312 7.00 27.28 13.21
N PHE A 313 5.97 26.59 12.76
CA PHE A 313 4.98 27.09 11.80
C PHE A 313 3.54 26.85 12.30
N LYS A 314 2.98 27.87 12.97
CA LYS A 314 1.70 27.79 13.70
C LYS A 314 0.46 27.45 12.86
N LYS A 315 0.54 27.49 11.52
CA LYS A 315 -0.55 27.03 10.64
C LYS A 315 -0.76 25.51 10.70
N TYR A 316 0.27 24.74 11.02
CA TYR A 316 0.12 23.31 11.29
C TYR A 316 -0.70 23.10 12.56
N LYS A 317 -1.92 22.57 12.40
CA LYS A 317 -2.78 22.23 13.53
C LYS A 317 -2.24 20.99 14.26
N LYS A 318 -2.62 20.82 15.54
CA LYS A 318 -2.09 19.76 16.43
C LYS A 318 -2.09 18.35 15.84
N ASN A 319 -3.12 18.01 15.07
CA ASN A 319 -3.32 16.68 14.54
C ASN A 319 -2.94 16.57 13.06
N MET A 320 -2.45 17.64 12.41
CA MET A 320 -2.02 17.61 11.00
C MET A 320 -0.62 17.04 10.88
N TRP A 321 -0.51 15.83 10.36
CA TRP A 321 0.77 15.16 10.11
C TRP A 321 0.65 14.20 8.92
N GLY A 322 1.80 13.78 8.40
CA GLY A 322 1.89 12.84 7.29
C GLY A 322 2.36 13.52 6.01
N LEU A 323 3.59 13.20 5.61
CA LEU A 323 4.20 13.66 4.37
C LEU A 323 4.44 12.45 3.47
N THR A 324 3.92 12.47 2.25
CA THR A 324 4.19 11.43 1.26
C THR A 324 4.06 11.98 -0.15
N ALA A 325 4.47 11.20 -1.15
CA ALA A 325 4.31 11.61 -2.54
C ALA A 325 2.83 11.77 -2.88
N SER A 326 2.47 12.92 -3.46
CA SER A 326 1.08 13.28 -3.77
C SER A 326 1.04 14.51 -4.69
N TYR A 327 -0.17 14.96 -5.04
CA TYR A 327 -0.34 16.29 -5.60
C TYR A 327 0.18 17.38 -4.64
N THR A 328 0.61 18.51 -5.21
CA THR A 328 1.07 19.73 -4.51
C THR A 328 0.62 20.98 -5.29
N PHE A 329 0.79 22.16 -4.69
CA PHE A 329 0.87 23.41 -5.44
C PHE A 329 2.33 23.78 -5.70
N ASN A 330 2.63 24.21 -6.93
CA ASN A 330 3.90 24.78 -7.33
C ASN A 330 4.04 26.22 -6.80
N PRO A 331 5.25 26.81 -6.79
CA PRO A 331 5.46 28.19 -6.34
C PRO A 331 4.64 29.24 -7.09
N ASP A 332 4.29 28.99 -8.35
CA ASP A 332 3.45 29.86 -9.18
C ASP A 332 1.93 29.67 -8.93
N GLY A 333 1.56 28.77 -8.03
CA GLY A 333 0.18 28.48 -7.65
C GLY A 333 -0.52 27.43 -8.50
N THR A 334 0.12 26.94 -9.57
CA THR A 334 -0.37 25.81 -10.38
C THR A 334 -0.31 24.50 -9.59
N GLU A 335 -1.10 23.51 -9.98
CA GLU A 335 -1.02 22.17 -9.39
C GLU A 335 0.14 21.38 -10.00
N GLY A 336 0.81 20.60 -9.17
CA GLY A 336 1.92 19.73 -9.55
C GLY A 336 1.93 18.45 -8.72
N TYR A 337 3.02 17.70 -8.79
CA TYR A 337 3.23 16.48 -8.02
C TYR A 337 4.65 16.46 -7.46
N THR A 338 4.84 16.03 -6.21
CA THR A 338 6.18 15.85 -5.63
C THR A 338 6.20 14.80 -4.53
N ALA A 339 7.38 14.25 -4.27
CA ALA A 339 7.62 13.26 -3.24
C ALA A 339 7.83 13.92 -1.87
N HIS A 340 6.75 14.30 -1.18
CA HIS A 340 6.88 14.95 0.14
C HIS A 340 7.50 14.01 1.18
N SER A 341 8.40 14.54 1.98
CA SER A 341 9.08 13.83 3.07
C SER A 341 9.60 14.83 4.12
N PRO A 342 10.15 14.40 5.26
CA PRO A 342 10.77 15.31 6.21
C PRO A 342 11.94 16.12 5.61
N LEU A 343 12.53 15.66 4.50
CA LEU A 343 13.58 16.35 3.75
C LEU A 343 13.05 17.15 2.54
N ASN A 344 11.77 17.02 2.20
CA ASN A 344 11.11 17.71 1.09
C ASN A 344 9.68 18.11 1.53
N ASP A 345 9.59 19.10 2.41
CA ASP A 345 8.31 19.56 2.98
C ASP A 345 7.86 20.86 2.32
N ASN A 346 6.88 20.76 1.41
CA ASN A 346 6.26 21.90 0.74
C ASN A 346 5.11 22.53 1.54
N ASN A 347 4.97 22.16 2.82
CA ASN A 347 3.83 22.48 3.68
C ASN A 347 2.52 21.79 3.27
N VAL A 348 2.64 20.63 2.62
CA VAL A 348 1.52 19.83 2.14
C VAL A 348 1.36 18.59 3.02
N ILE A 349 0.17 18.42 3.57
CA ILE A 349 -0.22 17.20 4.30
C ILE A 349 -1.07 16.33 3.38
N THR A 350 -0.71 15.06 3.30
CA THR A 350 -1.39 14.07 2.44
C THR A 350 -2.10 13.06 3.34
N PRO A 351 -3.44 13.00 3.37
CA PRO A 351 -4.17 12.16 4.33
C PRO A 351 -3.77 10.68 4.32
N THR A 352 -3.42 10.11 3.16
CA THR A 352 -3.01 8.71 3.09
C THR A 352 -1.78 8.40 3.95
N ALA A 353 -0.86 9.35 4.12
CA ALA A 353 0.34 9.15 4.93
C ALA A 353 -0.02 8.79 6.39
N ALA A 354 -0.88 9.59 7.02
CA ALA A 354 -1.31 9.36 8.40
C ALA A 354 -2.30 8.19 8.49
N LEU A 355 -3.28 8.11 7.59
CA LEU A 355 -4.34 7.09 7.66
C LEU A 355 -3.79 5.69 7.33
N SER A 356 -2.97 5.54 6.31
CA SER A 356 -2.37 4.25 5.95
C SER A 356 -1.30 3.78 6.95
N SER A 357 -0.98 4.61 7.95
CA SER A 357 -0.09 4.26 9.08
C SER A 357 -0.84 3.81 10.34
N PHE A 358 -2.16 3.57 10.27
CA PHE A 358 -2.96 3.06 11.39
C PHE A 358 -2.34 1.86 12.13
N PRO A 359 -1.78 0.84 11.43
CA PRO A 359 -1.17 -0.30 12.13
C PRO A 359 0.12 0.04 12.89
N TYR A 360 0.71 1.21 12.65
CA TYR A 360 2.02 1.60 13.19
C TYR A 360 1.91 2.69 14.27
N THR A 361 1.00 3.64 14.07
CA THR A 361 0.76 4.81 14.94
C THR A 361 -0.74 4.99 15.18
N PRO A 362 -1.44 3.99 15.77
CA PRO A 362 -2.91 3.95 15.78
C PRO A 362 -3.54 5.14 16.49
N LYS A 363 -2.91 5.65 17.55
CA LYS A 363 -3.41 6.80 18.30
C LYS A 363 -3.31 8.08 17.45
N GLU A 364 -2.16 8.33 16.84
CA GLU A 364 -1.87 9.52 16.03
C GLU A 364 -2.70 9.52 14.74
N SER A 365 -2.86 8.36 14.11
CA SER A 365 -3.72 8.17 12.94
C SER A 365 -5.19 8.36 13.29
N MET A 366 -5.65 7.88 14.46
CA MET A 366 -7.01 8.12 14.93
C MET A 366 -7.26 9.60 15.26
N ASP A 367 -6.29 10.28 15.88
CA ASP A 367 -6.37 11.71 16.17
C ASP A 367 -6.44 12.56 14.88
N PHE A 368 -5.71 12.16 13.82
CA PHE A 368 -5.83 12.76 12.48
C PHE A 368 -7.18 12.46 11.83
N LEU A 369 -7.65 11.20 11.89
CA LEU A 369 -8.95 10.80 11.33
C LEU A 369 -10.09 11.60 11.97
N LYS A 370 -10.11 11.70 13.31
CA LYS A 370 -11.09 12.54 14.02
C LYS A 370 -11.03 13.97 13.52
N PHE A 371 -9.82 14.53 13.44
CA PHE A 371 -9.60 15.90 13.01
C PHE A 371 -10.16 16.19 11.61
N ILE A 372 -9.86 15.38 10.59
CA ILE A 372 -10.32 15.64 9.22
C ILE A 372 -11.85 15.47 9.06
N TYR A 373 -12.49 14.73 9.95
CA TYR A 373 -13.95 14.54 9.97
C TYR A 373 -14.70 15.49 10.91
N GLU A 374 -14.00 16.40 11.61
CA GLU A 374 -14.65 17.48 12.36
C GLU A 374 -15.43 18.41 11.42
N LYS A 375 -16.54 18.97 11.90
CA LYS A 375 -17.44 19.81 11.11
C LYS A 375 -16.72 20.98 10.43
N GLN A 376 -15.75 21.59 11.11
CA GLN A 376 -14.93 22.70 10.59
C GLN A 376 -13.94 22.29 9.49
N ASN A 377 -13.58 21.02 9.38
CA ASN A 377 -12.61 20.51 8.40
C ASN A 377 -13.28 19.70 7.28
N LYS A 378 -14.61 19.78 7.14
CA LYS A 378 -15.38 19.03 6.14
C LYS A 378 -14.91 19.22 4.68
N SER A 379 -14.19 20.30 4.38
CA SER A 379 -13.63 20.57 3.05
C SER A 379 -12.50 19.60 2.66
N LEU A 380 -11.93 18.87 3.62
CA LEU A 380 -10.90 17.86 3.37
C LEU A 380 -11.48 16.54 2.86
N ILE A 381 -12.80 16.35 2.97
CA ILE A 381 -13.50 15.11 2.61
C ILE A 381 -14.39 15.40 1.40
N GLY A 382 -14.25 14.61 0.34
CA GLY A 382 -15.12 14.66 -0.81
C GLY A 382 -15.89 13.37 -1.02
N VAL A 383 -16.27 13.15 -2.28
CA VAL A 383 -17.14 12.06 -2.71
C VAL A 383 -16.54 10.66 -2.57
N ALA A 384 -15.22 10.54 -2.48
CA ALA A 384 -14.52 9.26 -2.34
C ALA A 384 -13.64 9.23 -1.08
N GLY A 385 -14.06 9.92 -0.02
CA GLY A 385 -13.30 10.03 1.23
C GLY A 385 -12.39 11.26 1.27
N PRO A 386 -11.29 11.22 2.03
CA PRO A 386 -10.32 12.31 2.06
C PRO A 386 -9.78 12.63 0.66
N TYR A 387 -9.67 13.91 0.33
CA TYR A 387 -8.95 14.36 -0.87
C TYR A 387 -7.45 14.14 -0.74
N ASP A 388 -6.75 14.15 -1.88
CA ASP A 388 -5.34 13.78 -2.01
C ASP A 388 -4.41 14.58 -1.09
N ALA A 389 -4.53 15.91 -1.07
CA ALA A 389 -3.53 16.75 -0.40
C ALA A 389 -4.08 18.09 0.10
N VAL A 390 -3.45 18.60 1.15
CA VAL A 390 -3.82 19.84 1.84
C VAL A 390 -2.59 20.74 1.97
N ASP A 391 -2.61 21.89 1.30
CA ASP A 391 -1.61 22.94 1.48
C ASP A 391 -1.95 23.74 2.75
N VAL A 392 -1.19 23.44 3.80
CA VAL A 392 -1.34 24.03 5.13
C VAL A 392 -0.90 25.50 5.12
N LYS A 393 0.01 25.90 4.24
CA LYS A 393 0.49 27.28 4.18
C LYS A 393 -0.59 28.21 3.65
N ASN A 394 -1.32 27.80 2.63
CA ASN A 394 -2.31 28.64 1.96
C ASN A 394 -3.77 28.28 2.30
N ASP A 395 -3.98 27.31 3.21
CA ASP A 395 -5.31 26.84 3.62
C ASP A 395 -6.14 26.35 2.41
N ARG A 396 -5.47 25.67 1.45
CA ARG A 396 -6.05 25.13 0.22
C ARG A 396 -6.08 23.61 0.25
N VAL A 397 -7.08 23.03 -0.41
CA VAL A 397 -7.21 21.58 -0.59
C VAL A 397 -7.13 21.28 -2.07
N ILE A 398 -6.36 20.26 -2.44
CA ILE A 398 -6.37 19.72 -3.79
C ILE A 398 -7.55 18.75 -3.87
N THR A 399 -8.66 19.18 -4.47
CA THR A 399 -9.91 18.41 -4.51
C THR A 399 -9.89 17.32 -5.58
N LYS A 400 -8.84 16.51 -5.58
CA LYS A 400 -8.58 15.41 -6.51
C LYS A 400 -8.25 14.15 -5.72
N TYR A 401 -8.14 13.02 -6.43
CA TYR A 401 -7.80 11.73 -5.86
C TYR A 401 -6.82 10.98 -6.76
N LEU A 402 -5.95 10.18 -6.16
CA LEU A 402 -5.09 9.21 -6.83
C LEU A 402 -5.39 7.80 -6.31
N ALA A 403 -5.31 6.80 -7.20
CA ALA A 403 -5.53 5.40 -6.81
C ALA A 403 -4.52 4.92 -5.78
N ILE A 404 -3.26 5.31 -5.95
CA ILE A 404 -2.16 4.87 -5.08
C ILE A 404 -2.28 5.47 -3.67
N ASP A 405 -2.89 6.64 -3.53
CA ASP A 405 -3.11 7.28 -2.23
C ASP A 405 -4.39 6.76 -1.57
N GLN A 406 -5.50 6.66 -2.31
CA GLN A 406 -6.75 6.12 -1.77
C GLN A 406 -6.66 4.63 -1.47
N GLY A 407 -5.91 3.90 -2.30
CA GLY A 407 -5.86 2.44 -2.31
C GLY A 407 -5.24 1.85 -1.06
N THR A 408 -4.46 2.61 -0.30
CA THR A 408 -3.81 2.08 0.90
C THR A 408 -4.60 2.36 2.18
N ILE A 409 -5.50 3.35 2.18
CA ILE A 409 -6.22 3.80 3.38
C ILE A 409 -7.12 2.67 3.91
N THR A 410 -8.03 2.16 3.09
CA THR A 410 -8.96 1.10 3.50
C THR A 410 -8.24 -0.19 3.89
N PRO A 411 -7.30 -0.70 3.08
CA PRO A 411 -6.53 -1.90 3.40
C PRO A 411 -5.74 -1.80 4.70
N MET A 412 -5.04 -0.69 4.94
CA MET A 412 -4.22 -0.54 6.15
C MET A 412 -5.06 -0.31 7.40
N ILE A 413 -6.20 0.38 7.30
CA ILE A 413 -7.19 0.40 8.38
C ILE A 413 -7.69 -1.01 8.67
N GLU A 414 -7.99 -1.81 7.65
CA GLU A 414 -8.49 -3.17 7.86
C GLU A 414 -7.44 -4.06 8.52
N ASN A 415 -6.18 -3.97 8.10
CA ASN A 415 -5.08 -4.69 8.76
C ASN A 415 -4.91 -4.30 10.22
N TYR A 416 -5.08 -3.02 10.57
CA TYR A 416 -5.11 -2.59 11.96
C TYR A 416 -6.29 -3.18 12.74
N ARG A 417 -7.47 -3.28 12.13
CA ARG A 417 -8.69 -3.75 12.81
C ARG A 417 -8.76 -5.27 12.97
N SER A 418 -8.37 -6.03 11.95
CA SER A 418 -8.57 -7.49 11.90
C SER A 418 -7.37 -8.27 11.37
N GLY A 419 -6.41 -7.59 10.73
CA GLY A 419 -5.30 -8.22 10.03
C GLY A 419 -5.73 -8.99 8.77
N LEU A 420 -6.91 -8.71 8.19
CA LEU A 420 -7.49 -9.51 7.10
C LEU A 420 -6.52 -9.73 5.94
N LEU A 421 -5.97 -8.67 5.35
CA LEU A 421 -5.15 -8.77 4.15
C LEU A 421 -3.77 -9.36 4.48
N TRP A 422 -3.23 -9.07 5.66
CA TRP A 422 -2.06 -9.76 6.19
C TRP A 422 -2.27 -11.27 6.30
N LYS A 423 -3.41 -11.72 6.85
CA LYS A 423 -3.73 -13.14 6.95
C LYS A 423 -3.87 -13.78 5.57
N LEU A 424 -4.55 -13.11 4.64
CA LEU A 424 -4.74 -13.58 3.26
C LEU A 424 -3.42 -13.72 2.52
N PHE A 425 -2.55 -12.71 2.54
CA PHE A 425 -1.28 -12.79 1.83
C PHE A 425 -0.31 -13.79 2.48
N MET A 426 -0.18 -13.75 3.81
CA MET A 426 0.82 -14.57 4.53
C MET A 426 0.45 -16.06 4.62
N GLN A 427 -0.82 -16.43 4.45
CA GLN A 427 -1.22 -17.84 4.42
C GLN A 427 -0.94 -18.52 3.07
N ASN A 428 -0.68 -17.75 2.02
CA ASN A 428 -0.40 -18.30 0.70
C ASN A 428 0.90 -19.12 0.72
N GLU A 429 0.82 -20.37 0.27
CA GLU A 429 1.96 -21.30 0.35
C GLU A 429 3.14 -20.90 -0.54
N ASP A 430 2.88 -20.27 -1.70
CA ASP A 430 3.94 -19.79 -2.58
C ASP A 430 4.70 -18.62 -1.89
N VAL A 431 3.98 -17.71 -1.24
CA VAL A 431 4.57 -16.63 -0.42
C VAL A 431 5.43 -17.18 0.71
N GLN A 432 4.93 -18.19 1.46
CA GLN A 432 5.71 -18.81 2.53
C GLN A 432 7.00 -19.44 2.01
N ARG A 433 6.94 -20.17 0.88
CA ARG A 433 8.14 -20.71 0.22
C ARG A 433 9.11 -19.60 -0.19
N GLY A 434 8.62 -18.48 -0.71
CA GLY A 434 9.44 -17.32 -1.06
C GLY A 434 10.14 -16.70 0.15
N LEU A 435 9.41 -16.51 1.24
CA LEU A 435 9.96 -16.01 2.50
C LEU A 435 11.03 -16.95 3.07
N ASP A 436 10.78 -18.26 3.08
CA ASP A 436 11.75 -19.27 3.50
C ASP A 436 13.01 -19.26 2.63
N LYS A 437 12.84 -19.16 1.30
CA LYS A 437 13.93 -19.04 0.34
C LYS A 437 14.82 -17.81 0.60
N LEU A 438 14.20 -16.71 1.01
CA LEU A 438 14.88 -15.47 1.41
C LEU A 438 15.30 -15.45 2.90
N LYS A 439 15.14 -16.58 3.60
CA LYS A 439 15.47 -16.78 5.02
C LYS A 439 14.79 -15.78 5.95
N PHE A 440 13.59 -15.32 5.60
CA PHE A 440 12.76 -14.54 6.50
C PHE A 440 12.29 -15.44 7.65
N LYS A 441 12.29 -14.89 8.85
CA LYS A 441 11.58 -15.42 10.00
C LYS A 441 10.29 -14.65 10.14
N THR A 442 9.20 -15.39 10.24
CA THR A 442 7.88 -14.89 10.61
C THR A 442 7.41 -15.70 11.81
N THR A 443 6.74 -15.07 12.76
CA THR A 443 5.98 -15.85 13.76
C THR A 443 4.60 -16.06 13.19
N ALA A 444 4.18 -17.31 12.96
CA ALA A 444 2.79 -17.62 12.71
C ALA A 444 1.95 -16.97 13.82
N SER A 445 0.94 -16.19 13.42
CA SER A 445 -0.02 -15.68 14.38
C SER A 445 -0.83 -16.88 14.85
N ASN A 446 -0.47 -17.44 16.02
CA ASN A 446 -1.28 -18.43 16.71
C ASN A 446 -2.65 -17.87 17.05
#